data_AF-A0A268JCS7-F1
#
_entry.id   AF-A0A268JCS7-F1
#
_cell.length_a   1.000
_cell.length_b   1.000
_cell.length_c   1.000
_cell.angle_alpha   90.00
_cell.angle_beta   90.00
_cell.angle_gamma   90.00
#
_symmetry.space_group_name_H-M   'P 1'
#
loop_
_entity.id
_entity.type
_entity.pdbx_description
1 polymer ?
#
loop_
_entity_poly.entity_id
_entity_poly.type
_entity_poly.pdbx_seq_one_letter_code
_entity_poly.pdbx_strand_id
1 'polypeptide(L)'
;MLKAINEEYQGNGISRSTFKRMILKAKEMGILTTHETERKNGSQSSNLYSFNRFPHSEPPKAKKLNHPKETINLLKTNNQENTKRNEAPMELDHSFVSDKVPQTFVQLVKYFFTDAKTIEEYWHMVQIAAFRFEYDQNTEDILSIAINSFKQLIRKLKSTKTVGKPIAFFYGILTNKLKELYLDQLPEIESKPMRYVLETGEVMYYDWLSIES
;
A
#
# COMPACT_ATOMS: atom_id res chain seq x y z
N MET A 1 11.76 -12.55 38.88
CA MET A 1 11.76 -12.55 37.39
C MET A 1 10.80 -11.52 36.81
N LEU A 2 9.48 -11.56 37.06
CA LEU A 2 8.52 -10.58 36.49
C LEU A 2 8.82 -9.12 36.88
N LYS A 3 9.35 -8.90 38.10
CA LYS A 3 9.84 -7.58 38.53
C LYS A 3 11.06 -7.11 37.72
N ALA A 4 11.97 -8.02 37.39
CA ALA A 4 13.16 -7.75 36.58
C ALA A 4 12.85 -7.56 35.08
N ILE A 5 11.75 -8.15 34.58
CA ILE A 5 11.29 -7.96 33.19
C ILE A 5 10.64 -6.58 33.00
N ASN A 6 9.94 -6.10 34.03
CA ASN A 6 9.33 -4.76 34.05
C ASN A 6 10.32 -3.66 34.49
N GLU A 7 11.55 -4.03 34.89
CA GLU A 7 12.57 -3.06 35.28
C GLU A 7 13.03 -2.31 34.04
N GLU A 8 12.95 -0.98 34.07
CA GLU A 8 13.27 -0.15 32.92
C GLU A 8 14.75 -0.25 32.58
N TYR A 9 15.05 -0.89 31.45
CA TYR A 9 16.38 -0.81 30.85
C TYR A 9 16.39 0.33 29.85
N GLN A 10 17.15 1.40 30.13
CA GLN A 10 17.26 2.59 29.28
C GLN A 10 15.90 3.21 28.90
N GLY A 11 14.97 3.30 29.85
CA GLY A 11 13.64 3.88 29.64
C GLY A 11 12.66 3.00 28.85
N ASN A 12 13.05 1.77 28.48
CA ASN A 12 12.23 0.84 27.72
C ASN A 12 11.87 -0.41 28.55
N GLY A 13 10.86 -0.30 29.41
CA GLY A 13 10.29 -1.45 30.11
C GLY A 13 9.49 -2.35 29.17
N ILE A 14 9.70 -3.67 29.25
CA ILE A 14 8.94 -4.64 28.44
C ILE A 14 7.72 -5.11 29.23
N SER A 15 6.52 -4.97 28.64
CA SER A 15 5.31 -5.49 29.28
C SER A 15 5.31 -7.02 29.34
N ARG A 16 4.64 -7.59 30.35
CA ARG A 16 4.48 -9.05 30.49
C ARG A 16 3.93 -9.74 29.24
N SER A 17 2.99 -9.12 28.54
CA SER A 17 2.39 -9.68 27.32
C SER A 17 3.41 -9.73 26.18
N THR A 18 4.26 -8.71 26.05
CA THR A 18 5.37 -8.70 25.10
C THR A 18 6.40 -9.77 25.44
N PHE A 19 6.79 -9.89 26.70
CA PHE A 19 7.70 -10.94 27.14
C PHE A 19 7.14 -12.35 26.84
N LYS A 20 5.85 -12.59 27.12
CA LYS A 20 5.20 -13.88 26.79
C LYS A 20 5.26 -14.18 25.29
N ARG A 21 5.00 -13.18 24.43
CA ARG A 21 5.11 -13.32 22.96
C ARG A 21 6.54 -13.64 22.52
N MET A 22 7.54 -13.03 23.14
CA MET A 22 8.95 -13.30 22.84
C MET A 22 9.33 -14.74 23.18
N ILE A 23 8.96 -15.22 24.37
CA ILE A 23 9.25 -16.59 24.80
C ILE A 23 8.59 -17.62 23.88
N LEU A 24 7.35 -17.40 23.45
CA LEU A 24 6.66 -18.26 22.49
C LEU A 24 7.46 -18.41 21.19
N LYS A 25 7.92 -17.30 20.60
CA LYS A 25 8.75 -17.31 19.39
C LYS A 25 10.09 -17.99 19.61
N ALA A 26 10.77 -17.71 20.73
CA ALA A 26 12.06 -18.32 21.05
C ALA A 26 11.95 -19.85 21.22
N LYS A 27 10.83 -20.33 21.78
CA LYS A 27 10.52 -21.76 21.89
C LYS A 27 10.28 -22.39 20.52
N GLU A 28 9.51 -21.74 19.66
CA GLU A 28 9.25 -22.19 18.28
C GLU A 28 10.54 -22.27 17.44
N MET A 29 11.45 -21.30 17.61
CA MET A 29 12.76 -21.30 16.97
C MET A 29 13.76 -22.28 17.59
N GLY A 30 13.39 -23.00 18.65
CA GLY A 30 14.27 -23.93 19.35
C GLY A 30 15.43 -23.26 20.11
N ILE A 31 15.36 -21.95 20.34
CA ILE A 31 16.39 -21.17 21.04
C ILE A 31 16.34 -21.43 22.55
N LEU A 32 15.15 -21.65 23.08
CA LEU A 32 14.90 -21.78 24.52
C LEU A 32 13.90 -22.90 24.81
N THR A 33 14.17 -23.66 25.86
CA THR A 33 13.26 -24.65 26.43
C THR A 33 12.77 -24.18 27.79
N THR A 34 11.46 -24.29 28.03
CA THR A 34 10.84 -23.92 29.31
C THR A 34 10.39 -25.18 30.04
N HIS A 35 10.86 -25.35 31.27
CA HIS A 35 10.44 -26.43 32.18
C HIS A 35 9.58 -25.84 33.29
N GLU A 36 8.36 -26.36 33.43
CA GLU A 36 7.48 -26.02 34.53
C GLU A 36 7.88 -26.89 35.74
N THR A 37 8.17 -26.27 36.88
CA THR A 37 8.60 -27.00 38.08
C THR A 37 7.46 -27.08 39.08
N GLU A 38 7.26 -28.27 39.66
CA GLU A 38 6.21 -28.53 40.64
C GLU A 38 6.79 -28.74 42.04
N ARG A 39 6.03 -28.31 43.05
CA ARG A 39 6.37 -28.56 44.46
C ARG A 39 5.91 -29.95 44.87
N LYS A 40 6.41 -30.44 46.01
CA LYS A 40 6.01 -31.74 46.60
C LYS A 40 4.49 -31.91 46.80
N ASN A 41 3.74 -30.82 46.84
CA ASN A 41 2.28 -30.80 47.00
C ASN A 41 1.51 -30.70 45.66
N GLY A 42 2.19 -30.84 44.51
CA GLY A 42 1.58 -30.77 43.17
C GLY A 42 1.26 -29.35 42.69
N SER A 43 1.52 -28.30 43.48
CA SER A 43 1.37 -26.93 42.99
C SER A 43 2.52 -26.53 42.07
N GLN A 44 2.20 -25.88 40.96
CA GLN A 44 3.21 -25.27 40.09
C GLN A 44 3.98 -24.21 40.89
N SER A 45 5.30 -24.28 40.83
CA SER A 45 6.18 -23.28 41.43
C SER A 45 6.67 -22.28 40.40
N SER A 46 7.90 -22.41 39.91
CA SER A 46 8.50 -21.50 38.96
C SER A 46 8.77 -22.18 37.62
N ASN A 47 9.01 -21.36 36.59
CA ASN A 47 9.43 -21.86 35.29
C ASN A 47 10.94 -21.69 35.16
N LEU A 48 11.63 -22.75 34.77
CA LEU A 48 13.05 -22.74 34.43
C LEU A 48 13.19 -22.57 32.91
N TYR A 49 13.88 -21.52 32.50
CA TYR A 49 14.16 -21.22 31.10
C TYR A 49 15.61 -21.61 30.79
N SER A 50 15.79 -22.63 29.94
CA SER A 50 17.09 -23.15 29.53
C SER A 50 17.37 -22.79 28.07
N PHE A 51 18.43 -22.03 27.82
CA PHE A 51 18.85 -21.70 26.45
C PHE A 51 19.52 -22.91 25.81
N ASN A 52 19.01 -23.31 24.65
CA ASN A 52 19.53 -24.45 23.92
C ASN A 52 20.83 -24.04 23.25
N ARG A 53 21.83 -24.92 23.30
CA ARG A 53 23.07 -24.73 22.55
C ARG A 53 22.74 -24.79 21.07
N PHE A 54 23.27 -23.85 20.29
CA PHE A 54 23.23 -23.97 18.83
C PHE A 54 23.86 -25.32 18.45
N PRO A 55 23.19 -26.14 17.61
CA PRO A 55 23.85 -27.32 17.07
C PRO A 55 25.13 -26.84 16.39
N HIS A 56 26.23 -27.58 16.57
CA HIS A 56 27.51 -27.25 15.97
C HIS A 56 27.41 -27.46 14.46
N SER A 57 26.77 -26.51 13.81
CA SER A 57 26.54 -26.40 12.38
C SER A 57 27.13 -25.05 12.03
N GLU A 58 28.12 -25.06 11.14
CA GLU A 58 28.76 -23.88 10.59
C GLU A 58 27.74 -22.74 10.37
N PRO A 59 28.13 -21.46 10.58
CA PRO A 59 27.26 -20.34 10.19
C PRO A 59 26.77 -20.61 8.77
N PRO A 60 25.45 -20.49 8.50
CA PRO A 60 24.91 -20.80 7.18
C PRO A 60 25.78 -20.11 6.13
N LYS A 61 26.40 -20.89 5.22
CA LYS A 61 27.13 -20.32 4.08
C LYS A 61 26.25 -19.23 3.49
N ALA A 62 26.81 -18.06 3.19
CA ALA A 62 26.13 -16.82 2.79
C ALA A 62 25.19 -16.99 1.57
N LYS A 63 24.14 -17.79 1.73
CA LYS A 63 22.94 -17.80 0.92
C LYS A 63 22.24 -16.54 1.37
N LYS A 64 22.18 -15.58 0.44
CA LYS A 64 21.50 -14.29 0.55
C LYS A 64 20.36 -14.40 1.56
N LEU A 65 20.56 -13.82 2.75
CA LEU A 65 19.51 -13.42 3.65
C LEU A 65 18.64 -12.45 2.84
N ASN A 66 17.72 -13.00 2.04
CA ASN A 66 16.68 -12.22 1.42
C ASN A 66 15.86 -11.73 2.61
N HIS A 67 16.09 -10.48 2.98
CA HIS A 67 15.21 -9.73 3.86
C HIS A 67 13.81 -9.93 3.28
N PRO A 68 12.83 -10.42 4.06
CA PRO A 68 11.46 -10.45 3.59
C PRO A 68 11.13 -9.02 3.14
N LYS A 69 10.75 -8.86 1.87
CA LYS A 69 10.43 -7.55 1.27
C LYS A 69 9.21 -6.88 1.91
N GLU A 70 8.52 -7.59 2.79
CA GLU A 70 7.29 -7.16 3.42
C GLU A 70 7.46 -7.10 4.94
N THR A 71 7.08 -5.96 5.51
CA THR A 71 6.86 -5.82 6.94
C THR A 71 5.85 -6.88 7.39
N ILE A 72 6.29 -7.79 8.25
CA ILE A 72 5.40 -8.76 8.89
C ILE A 72 4.45 -7.94 9.77
N ASN A 73 3.25 -7.64 9.29
CA ASN A 73 2.23 -6.91 10.04
C ASN A 73 1.96 -7.65 11.37
N LEU A 74 2.56 -7.17 12.46
CA LEU A 74 2.46 -7.74 13.81
C LEU A 74 1.19 -7.31 14.56
N LEU A 75 0.17 -6.86 13.84
CA LEU A 75 -1.15 -6.49 14.37
C LEU A 75 -2.21 -7.51 13.96
N LYS A 76 -1.94 -8.81 14.12
CA LYS A 76 -3.03 -9.77 14.33
C LYS A 76 -3.28 -9.86 15.83
N THR A 77 -3.92 -8.83 16.36
CA THR A 77 -4.72 -9.00 17.57
C THR A 77 -5.75 -10.06 17.24
N ASN A 78 -5.82 -11.10 18.08
CA ASN A 78 -6.87 -12.11 18.00
C ASN A 78 -8.19 -11.36 18.20
N ASN A 79 -8.83 -10.95 17.10
CA ASN A 79 -10.20 -10.47 17.16
C ASN A 79 -10.97 -11.65 17.72
N GLN A 80 -11.50 -11.50 18.93
CA GLN A 80 -12.62 -12.32 19.36
C GLN A 80 -13.56 -12.38 18.16
N GLU A 81 -13.98 -13.59 17.77
CA GLU A 81 -15.03 -13.79 16.79
C GLU A 81 -16.29 -13.12 17.34
N ASN A 82 -16.40 -11.82 17.15
CA ASN A 82 -17.68 -11.21 16.90
C ASN A 82 -18.18 -11.99 15.69
N THR A 83 -19.23 -12.77 15.89
CA THR A 83 -20.00 -13.44 14.85
C THR A 83 -20.47 -12.37 13.87
N LYS A 84 -19.57 -11.90 12.99
CA LYS A 84 -19.89 -11.05 11.88
C LYS A 84 -20.72 -11.96 11.00
N ARG A 85 -22.01 -11.66 10.97
CA ARG A 85 -22.99 -12.24 10.05
C ARG A 85 -22.28 -12.44 8.71
N ASN A 86 -22.07 -13.70 8.29
CA ASN A 86 -21.58 -14.07 6.96
C ASN A 86 -22.68 -13.79 5.93
N GLU A 87 -23.29 -12.61 6.00
CA GLU A 87 -24.12 -12.11 4.92
C GLU A 87 -23.16 -11.70 3.83
N ALA A 88 -23.28 -12.37 2.69
CA ALA A 88 -22.72 -11.87 1.45
C ALA A 88 -23.06 -10.37 1.39
N PRO A 89 -22.08 -9.47 1.09
CA PRO A 89 -22.37 -8.06 0.99
C PRO A 89 -23.58 -7.89 0.09
N MET A 90 -24.67 -7.33 0.63
CA MET A 90 -25.87 -7.09 -0.14
C MET A 90 -25.45 -6.28 -1.37
N GLU A 91 -25.60 -6.86 -2.56
CA GLU A 91 -25.29 -6.18 -3.81
C GLU A 91 -26.22 -4.98 -3.90
N LEU A 92 -25.66 -3.80 -3.69
CA LEU A 92 -26.40 -2.55 -3.74
C LEU A 92 -26.50 -2.16 -5.21
N ASP A 93 -27.72 -1.98 -5.68
CA ASP A 93 -27.95 -1.54 -7.06
C ASP A 93 -27.43 -0.12 -7.31
N HIS A 94 -27.22 0.24 -8.57
CA HIS A 94 -26.76 1.57 -9.02
C HIS A 94 -27.59 2.75 -8.46
N SER A 95 -28.81 2.49 -8.01
CA SER A 95 -29.67 3.46 -7.30
C SER A 95 -29.10 3.93 -5.94
N PHE A 96 -28.14 3.21 -5.37
CA PHE A 96 -27.50 3.49 -4.08
C PHE A 96 -26.10 4.10 -4.21
N VAL A 97 -25.69 4.52 -5.41
CA VAL A 97 -24.39 5.18 -5.63
C VAL A 97 -24.37 6.53 -4.90
N SER A 98 -23.24 6.84 -4.27
CA SER A 98 -22.99 8.13 -3.60
C SER A 98 -23.21 9.34 -4.52
N ASP A 99 -23.83 10.39 -3.99
CA ASP A 99 -24.01 11.70 -4.67
C ASP A 99 -22.70 12.36 -5.11
N LYS A 100 -21.55 11.87 -4.62
CA LYS A 100 -20.21 12.32 -5.02
C LYS A 100 -19.82 11.86 -6.42
N VAL A 101 -20.52 10.88 -6.98
CA VAL A 101 -20.28 10.41 -8.35
C VAL A 101 -21.18 11.19 -9.31
N PRO A 102 -20.64 11.84 -10.35
CA PRO A 102 -21.46 12.55 -11.32
C PRO A 102 -22.49 11.65 -11.98
N GLN A 103 -23.74 12.11 -12.01
CA GLN A 103 -24.87 11.30 -12.48
C GLN A 103 -24.73 10.86 -13.95
N THR A 104 -24.08 11.69 -14.77
CA THR A 104 -23.74 11.37 -16.17
C THR A 104 -22.82 10.16 -16.27
N PHE A 105 -21.85 10.04 -15.36
CA PHE A 105 -20.95 8.89 -15.29
C PHE A 105 -21.71 7.65 -14.80
N VAL A 106 -22.52 7.76 -13.74
CA VAL A 106 -23.36 6.66 -13.23
C VAL A 106 -24.27 6.10 -14.32
N GLN A 107 -24.95 6.98 -15.05
CA GLN A 107 -25.86 6.59 -16.14
C GLN A 107 -25.15 5.80 -17.24
N LEU A 108 -23.86 6.06 -17.49
CA LEU A 108 -23.09 5.35 -18.50
C LEU A 108 -22.57 4.00 -17.99
N VAL A 109 -22.03 3.96 -16.77
CA VAL A 109 -21.41 2.75 -16.19
C VAL A 109 -22.47 1.71 -15.83
N LYS A 110 -23.67 2.13 -15.38
CA LYS A 110 -24.74 1.22 -14.95
C LYS A 110 -25.19 0.20 -16.02
N TYR A 111 -25.03 0.54 -17.31
CA TYR A 111 -25.35 -0.38 -18.41
C TYR A 111 -24.42 -1.59 -18.48
N PHE A 112 -23.26 -1.52 -17.83
CA PHE A 112 -22.24 -2.57 -17.85
C PHE A 112 -21.98 -3.17 -16.47
N PHE A 113 -22.13 -2.39 -15.40
CA PHE A 113 -21.94 -2.81 -14.02
C PHE A 113 -23.09 -2.26 -13.16
N THR A 114 -23.89 -3.14 -12.56
CA THR A 114 -25.08 -2.75 -11.78
C THR A 114 -24.77 -2.46 -10.32
N ASP A 115 -23.68 -3.01 -9.79
CA ASP A 115 -23.28 -2.84 -8.40
C ASP A 115 -22.74 -1.41 -8.12
N ALA A 116 -23.32 -0.75 -7.12
CA ALA A 116 -22.97 0.60 -6.72
C ALA A 116 -21.50 0.72 -6.32
N LYS A 117 -20.97 -0.28 -5.58
CA LYS A 117 -19.55 -0.26 -5.17
C LYS A 117 -18.63 -0.29 -6.36
N THR A 118 -18.93 -1.13 -7.35
CA THR A 118 -18.17 -1.19 -8.59
C THR A 118 -18.18 0.16 -9.33
N ILE A 119 -19.32 0.85 -9.41
CA ILE A 119 -19.43 2.19 -10.02
C ILE A 119 -18.57 3.21 -9.24
N GLU A 120 -18.64 3.18 -7.91
CA GLU A 120 -17.85 4.05 -7.04
C GLU A 120 -16.34 3.78 -7.17
N GLU A 121 -15.92 2.52 -7.29
CA GLU A 121 -14.51 2.17 -7.52
C GLU A 121 -13.97 2.73 -8.84
N TYR A 122 -14.76 2.68 -9.91
CA TYR A 122 -14.38 3.34 -11.16
C TYR A 122 -14.23 4.85 -10.99
N TRP A 123 -15.17 5.51 -10.31
CA TRP A 123 -15.06 6.94 -10.05
C TRP A 123 -13.87 7.28 -9.15
N HIS A 124 -13.61 6.45 -8.14
CA HIS A 124 -12.46 6.60 -7.27
C HIS A 124 -11.12 6.57 -8.05
N MET A 125 -11.01 5.73 -9.08
CA MET A 125 -9.85 5.73 -9.97
C MET A 125 -9.69 7.05 -10.75
N VAL A 126 -10.80 7.68 -11.15
CA VAL A 126 -10.78 9.02 -11.78
C VAL A 126 -10.20 10.03 -10.80
N GLN A 127 -10.68 10.03 -9.56
CA GLN A 127 -10.22 10.95 -8.51
C GLN A 127 -8.72 10.80 -8.23
N ILE A 128 -8.24 9.56 -8.05
CA ILE A 128 -6.81 9.27 -7.83
C ILE A 128 -5.95 9.80 -8.98
N ALA A 129 -6.38 9.57 -10.22
CA ALA A 129 -5.61 9.99 -11.37
C ALA A 129 -5.64 11.51 -11.58
N ALA A 130 -6.79 12.17 -11.42
CA ALA A 130 -6.90 13.62 -11.47
C ALA A 130 -6.00 14.27 -10.40
N PHE A 131 -6.04 13.76 -9.17
CA PHE A 131 -5.16 14.21 -8.08
C PHE A 131 -3.68 14.08 -8.44
N ARG A 132 -3.28 12.96 -9.07
CA ARG A 132 -1.88 12.72 -9.47
C ARG A 132 -1.33 13.73 -10.47
N PHE A 133 -2.18 14.31 -11.32
CA PHE A 133 -1.80 15.31 -12.33
C PHE A 133 -2.27 16.72 -11.94
N GLU A 134 -2.59 16.94 -10.66
CA GLU A 134 -3.00 18.24 -10.09
C GLU A 134 -4.24 18.87 -10.75
N TYR A 135 -5.09 18.05 -11.39
CA TYR A 135 -6.37 18.51 -11.91
C TYR A 135 -7.44 18.58 -10.82
N ASP A 136 -8.31 19.60 -10.90
CA ASP A 136 -9.51 19.64 -10.08
C ASP A 136 -10.49 18.53 -10.49
N GLN A 137 -10.84 17.69 -9.52
CA GLN A 137 -11.68 16.51 -9.69
C GLN A 137 -13.12 16.84 -10.10
N ASN A 138 -13.54 18.10 -9.92
CA ASN A 138 -14.90 18.55 -10.25
C ASN A 138 -15.01 19.25 -11.61
N THR A 139 -13.98 19.15 -12.45
CA THR A 139 -14.00 19.77 -13.77
C THR A 139 -14.75 18.91 -14.79
N GLU A 140 -15.49 19.58 -15.67
CA GLU A 140 -16.19 18.94 -16.80
C GLU A 140 -15.19 18.20 -17.71
N ASP A 141 -13.95 18.69 -17.80
CA ASP A 141 -12.88 18.06 -18.56
C ASP A 141 -12.54 16.66 -18.01
N ILE A 142 -12.35 16.52 -16.69
CA ILE A 142 -12.08 15.23 -16.05
C ILE A 142 -13.25 14.27 -16.25
N LEU A 143 -14.48 14.75 -16.13
CA LEU A 143 -15.68 13.95 -16.39
C LEU A 143 -15.70 13.45 -17.85
N SER A 144 -15.40 14.32 -18.82
CA SER A 144 -15.37 13.96 -20.24
C SER A 144 -14.28 12.92 -20.54
N ILE A 145 -13.10 13.06 -19.93
CA ILE A 145 -11.97 12.13 -20.05
C ILE A 145 -12.33 10.79 -19.43
N ALA A 146 -12.98 10.78 -18.27
CA ALA A 146 -13.46 9.57 -17.61
C ALA A 146 -14.46 8.81 -18.49
N ILE A 147 -15.46 9.51 -19.04
CA ILE A 147 -16.45 8.92 -19.96
C ILE A 147 -15.77 8.33 -21.21
N ASN A 148 -14.86 9.08 -21.83
CA ASN A 148 -14.13 8.62 -23.02
C ASN A 148 -13.23 7.42 -22.72
N SER A 149 -12.54 7.42 -21.58
CA SER A 149 -11.70 6.32 -21.12
C SER A 149 -12.52 5.06 -20.84
N PHE A 150 -13.69 5.22 -20.23
CA PHE A 150 -14.59 4.10 -19.96
C PHE A 150 -15.13 3.48 -21.24
N LYS A 151 -15.53 4.30 -22.24
CA LYS A 151 -15.94 3.80 -23.56
C LYS A 151 -14.82 2.97 -24.23
N GLN A 152 -13.56 3.37 -24.08
CA GLN A 152 -12.43 2.58 -24.58
C GLN A 152 -12.24 1.26 -23.84
N LEU A 153 -12.40 1.25 -22.51
CA LEU A 153 -12.44 0.01 -21.72
C LEU A 153 -13.53 -0.92 -22.26
N ILE A 154 -14.76 -0.44 -22.44
CA ILE A 154 -15.88 -1.25 -22.95
C ILE A 154 -15.57 -1.80 -24.35
N ARG A 155 -15.03 -0.98 -25.25
CA ARG A 155 -14.59 -1.47 -26.58
C ARG A 155 -13.60 -2.63 -26.42
N LYS A 156 -12.61 -2.50 -25.53
CA LYS A 156 -11.61 -3.55 -25.31
C LYS A 156 -12.23 -4.81 -24.71
N LEU A 157 -13.13 -4.66 -23.73
CA LEU A 157 -13.88 -5.76 -23.12
C LEU A 157 -14.71 -6.52 -24.16
N LYS A 158 -15.36 -5.82 -25.07
CA LYS A 158 -16.17 -6.44 -26.13
C LYS A 158 -15.34 -7.10 -27.24
N SER A 159 -14.13 -6.59 -27.52
CA SER A 159 -13.27 -7.12 -28.59
C SER A 159 -12.29 -8.21 -28.13
N THR A 160 -12.13 -8.46 -26.83
CA THR A 160 -11.12 -9.38 -26.28
C THR A 160 -11.78 -10.49 -25.49
N LYS A 161 -11.24 -11.72 -25.52
CA LYS A 161 -11.82 -12.87 -24.80
C LYS A 161 -11.91 -12.67 -23.28
N THR A 162 -10.96 -11.96 -22.66
CA THR A 162 -10.98 -11.62 -21.23
C THR A 162 -10.04 -10.46 -20.92
N VAL A 163 -10.53 -9.43 -20.22
CA VAL A 163 -9.70 -8.43 -19.53
C VAL A 163 -9.73 -8.79 -18.04
N GLY A 164 -8.64 -9.34 -17.51
CA GLY A 164 -8.63 -9.90 -16.15
C GLY A 164 -8.79 -8.87 -15.03
N LYS A 165 -8.44 -7.59 -15.27
CA LYS A 165 -8.55 -6.51 -14.28
C LYS A 165 -9.11 -5.23 -14.92
N PRO A 166 -10.43 -5.14 -15.11
CA PRO A 166 -11.07 -4.01 -15.81
C PRO A 166 -10.78 -2.64 -15.17
N ILE A 167 -10.83 -2.54 -13.84
CA ILE A 167 -10.57 -1.30 -13.08
C ILE A 167 -9.12 -0.82 -13.30
N ALA A 168 -8.14 -1.73 -13.19
CA ALA A 168 -6.74 -1.39 -13.42
C ALA A 168 -6.48 -0.98 -14.87
N PHE A 169 -7.14 -1.64 -15.83
CA PHE A 169 -7.05 -1.29 -17.24
C PHE A 169 -7.63 0.11 -17.51
N PHE A 170 -8.80 0.41 -16.92
CA PHE A 170 -9.40 1.74 -16.98
C PHE A 170 -8.48 2.82 -16.41
N TYR A 171 -7.92 2.60 -15.22
CA TYR A 171 -6.96 3.52 -14.62
C TYR A 171 -5.76 3.78 -15.55
N GLY A 172 -5.24 2.73 -16.21
CA GLY A 172 -4.18 2.87 -17.20
C GLY A 172 -4.55 3.79 -18.37
N ILE A 173 -5.73 3.59 -18.98
CA ILE A 173 -6.21 4.47 -20.07
C ILE A 173 -6.30 5.92 -19.58
N LEU A 174 -6.90 6.10 -18.41
CA LEU A 174 -7.19 7.42 -17.86
C LEU A 174 -5.91 8.19 -17.52
N THR A 175 -4.94 7.53 -16.90
CA THR A 175 -3.62 8.13 -16.61
C THR A 175 -2.86 8.53 -17.86
N ASN A 176 -2.93 7.74 -18.94
CA ASN A 176 -2.26 8.11 -20.20
C ASN A 176 -2.87 9.37 -20.81
N LYS A 177 -4.21 9.46 -20.84
CA LYS A 177 -4.92 10.63 -21.37
C LYS A 177 -4.66 11.90 -20.55
N LEU A 178 -4.66 11.80 -19.22
CA LEU A 178 -4.35 12.94 -18.37
C LEU A 178 -2.89 13.35 -18.48
N LYS A 179 -1.97 12.40 -18.64
CA LYS A 179 -0.56 12.70 -18.87
C LYS A 179 -0.35 13.48 -20.17
N GLU A 180 -1.02 13.09 -21.26
CA GLU A 180 -0.96 13.82 -22.53
C GLU A 180 -1.42 15.26 -22.36
N LEU A 181 -2.59 15.48 -21.74
CA LEU A 181 -3.10 16.83 -21.48
C LEU A 181 -2.19 17.65 -20.56
N TYR A 182 -1.62 17.02 -19.54
CA TYR A 182 -0.68 17.68 -18.64
C TYR A 182 0.57 18.13 -19.39
N LEU A 183 1.12 17.28 -20.27
CA LEU A 183 2.28 17.61 -21.09
C LEU A 183 1.98 18.74 -22.10
N ASP A 184 0.80 18.73 -22.72
CA ASP A 184 0.38 19.78 -23.66
C ASP A 184 0.18 21.14 -22.98
N GLN A 185 -0.14 21.14 -21.68
CA GLN A 185 -0.31 22.36 -20.88
C GLN A 185 1.01 22.88 -20.28
N LEU A 186 2.09 22.09 -20.35
CA LEU A 186 3.39 22.58 -19.90
C LEU A 186 3.83 23.70 -20.85
N PRO A 187 4.23 24.88 -20.32
CA PRO A 187 4.82 25.90 -21.16
C PRO A 187 6.04 25.30 -21.85
N GLU A 188 6.18 25.52 -23.16
CA GLU A 188 7.44 25.29 -23.85
C GLU A 188 8.49 26.10 -23.08
N ILE A 189 9.35 25.41 -22.34
CA ILE A 189 10.47 26.07 -21.69
C ILE A 189 11.38 26.46 -22.85
N GLU A 190 11.27 27.71 -23.31
CA GLU A 190 12.36 28.34 -24.05
C GLU A 190 13.59 28.18 -23.16
N SER A 191 14.51 27.32 -23.55
CA SER A 191 15.78 27.11 -22.88
C SER A 191 16.62 28.38 -23.05
N LYS A 192 16.29 29.43 -22.30
CA LYS A 192 17.12 30.63 -22.23
C LYS A 192 18.38 30.23 -21.45
N PRO A 193 19.57 30.34 -22.05
CA PRO A 193 20.79 29.98 -21.35
C PRO A 193 20.89 30.83 -20.08
N MET A 194 21.14 30.18 -18.94
CA MET A 194 21.25 30.87 -17.67
C MET A 194 22.47 31.78 -17.71
N ARG A 195 22.25 33.10 -17.60
CA ARG A 195 23.29 34.13 -17.59
C ARG A 195 23.83 34.28 -16.18
N TYR A 196 25.10 33.93 -15.99
CA TYR A 196 25.82 34.14 -14.73
C TYR A 196 26.87 35.23 -14.91
N VAL A 197 26.92 36.17 -13.96
CA VAL A 197 27.99 37.16 -13.88
C VAL A 197 28.92 36.73 -12.77
N LEU A 198 30.15 36.37 -13.11
CA LEU A 198 31.19 36.01 -12.17
C LEU A 198 31.63 37.25 -11.38
N GLU A 199 32.21 37.05 -10.20
CA GLU A 199 32.74 38.14 -9.36
C GLU A 199 33.83 38.95 -10.08
N THR A 200 34.47 38.37 -11.10
CA THR A 200 35.44 39.01 -12.01
C THR A 200 34.79 39.94 -13.04
N GLY A 201 33.46 39.98 -13.14
CA GLY A 201 32.69 40.72 -14.14
C GLY A 201 32.46 39.95 -15.46
N GLU A 202 33.01 38.75 -15.59
CA GLU A 202 32.83 37.91 -16.77
C GLU A 202 31.43 37.30 -16.81
N VAL A 203 30.82 37.26 -18.01
CA VAL A 203 29.47 36.73 -18.20
C VAL A 203 29.55 35.36 -18.88
N MET A 204 29.05 34.32 -18.20
CA MET A 204 28.97 32.96 -18.71
C MET A 204 27.52 32.61 -19.05
N TYR A 205 27.30 32.00 -20.21
CA TYR A 205 26.02 31.45 -20.64
C TYR A 205 26.10 29.92 -20.53
N TYR A 206 25.35 29.33 -19.60
CA TYR A 206 25.23 27.87 -19.51
C TYR A 206 23.96 27.42 -20.21
N ASP A 207 24.13 26.68 -21.31
CA ASP A 207 23.08 25.86 -21.93
C ASP A 207 23.32 24.39 -21.57
N TRP A 208 22.50 23.85 -20.67
CA TRP A 208 22.61 22.47 -20.17
C TRP A 208 22.38 21.38 -21.23
N LEU A 209 21.91 21.75 -22.42
CA LEU A 209 21.64 20.86 -23.55
C LEU A 209 22.76 20.90 -24.61
N SER A 210 23.71 21.83 -24.47
CA SER A 210 24.89 21.95 -25.32
C SER A 210 26.14 21.37 -24.65
N ILE A 211 26.00 20.24 -23.94
CA ILE A 211 27.17 19.43 -23.59
C ILE A 211 27.57 18.70 -24.88
N GLU A 212 28.56 19.28 -25.55
CA GLU A 212 29.12 18.87 -26.84
C GLU A 212 29.32 17.35 -26.95
N SER A 213 28.86 16.80 -28.09
CA SER A 213 29.27 15.49 -28.63
C SER A 213 30.61 15.59 -29.36
#